data_AF-A0A9D7S4L8-F1
#
_entry.id   AF-A0A9D7S4L8-F1
#
_cell.length_a   1.000
_cell.length_b   1.000
_cell.length_c   1.000
_cell.angle_alpha   90.00
_cell.angle_beta   90.00
_cell.angle_gamma   90.00
#
_symmetry.space_group_name_H-M   'P 1'
#
loop_
_entity.id
_entity.type
_entity.pdbx_description
1 polymer ?
#
loop_
_entity_poly.entity_id
_entity_poly.type
_entity_poly.pdbx_seq_one_letter_code
_entity_poly.pdbx_strand_id
1 'polypeptide(L)'
;MFQWFDTRAVKALGNALADYVIAQHQTPKKVSKKRPDSTRDLIVRHVSDQVAEFKRSERLNIYKIAQLGNVFKWRLKEAGFEDEYVEALTTLLLTRAR
;
A
#
# COMPACT_ATOMS: atom_id res chain seq x y z
N MET A 1 15.16 -18.19 -17.62
CA MET A 1 14.89 -19.07 -16.46
C MET A 1 14.24 -18.23 -15.36
N PHE A 2 12.95 -18.46 -15.07
CA PHE A 2 12.15 -18.01 -13.91
C PHE A 2 12.30 -16.56 -13.32
N GLN A 3 12.28 -15.49 -14.11
CA GLN A 3 12.19 -14.10 -13.59
C GLN A 3 10.85 -13.74 -12.89
N TRP A 4 9.80 -14.53 -13.07
CA TRP A 4 8.50 -14.36 -12.38
C TRP A 4 8.56 -14.48 -10.84
N PHE A 5 9.67 -14.97 -10.26
CA PHE A 5 9.87 -15.08 -8.81
C PHE A 5 10.62 -13.90 -8.19
N ASP A 6 11.01 -12.89 -8.98
CA ASP A 6 11.62 -11.71 -8.39
C ASP A 6 10.55 -10.93 -7.61
N THR A 7 10.54 -11.14 -6.29
CA THR A 7 9.66 -10.47 -5.35
C THR A 7 10.28 -9.19 -4.80
N ARG A 8 11.53 -8.84 -5.17
CA ARG A 8 12.20 -7.65 -4.64
C ARG A 8 11.44 -6.38 -5.01
N ALA A 9 11.03 -6.28 -6.27
CA ALA A 9 10.25 -5.14 -6.75
C ALA A 9 8.88 -5.04 -6.05
N VAL A 10 8.24 -6.17 -5.78
CA VAL A 10 6.95 -6.24 -5.06
C VAL A 10 7.08 -5.86 -3.59
N LYS A 11 8.14 -6.33 -2.92
CA LYS A 11 8.47 -5.96 -1.54
C LYS A 11 8.77 -4.46 -1.44
N ALA A 12 9.55 -3.93 -2.39
CA ALA A 12 9.85 -2.51 -2.46
C ALA A 12 8.57 -1.67 -2.63
N LEU A 13 7.66 -2.08 -3.53
CA LEU A 13 6.36 -1.44 -3.69
C LEU A 13 5.54 -1.48 -2.39
N GLY A 14 5.45 -2.63 -1.73
CA GLY A 14 4.72 -2.78 -0.47
C GLY A 14 5.24 -1.87 0.64
N ASN A 15 6.56 -1.80 0.80
CA ASN A 15 7.20 -0.90 1.75
C ASN A 15 6.95 0.57 1.39
N ALA A 16 7.15 0.97 0.13
CA ALA A 16 6.95 2.34 -0.32
C ALA A 16 5.51 2.83 -0.09
N LEU A 17 4.52 1.98 -0.38
CA LEU A 17 3.12 2.31 -0.12
C LEU A 17 2.81 2.44 1.37
N ALA A 18 3.36 1.56 2.21
CA ALA A 18 3.17 1.65 3.65
C ALA A 18 3.86 2.90 4.23
N ASP A 19 5.09 3.19 3.81
CA ASP A 19 5.83 4.39 4.21
C ASP A 19 5.10 5.67 3.80
N TYR A 20 4.45 5.70 2.63
CA TYR A 20 3.59 6.81 2.22
C TYR A 20 2.40 7.01 3.17
N VAL A 21 1.72 5.92 3.57
CA VAL A 21 0.62 5.97 4.54
C VAL A 21 1.11 6.46 5.90
N ILE A 22 2.26 5.98 6.35
CA ILE A 22 2.89 6.40 7.62
C ILE A 22 3.20 7.89 7.59
N ALA A 23 3.83 8.38 6.52
CA ALA A 23 4.18 9.78 6.35
C ALA A 23 2.94 10.69 6.35
N GLN A 24 1.86 10.27 5.67
CA GLN A 24 0.59 11.02 5.69
C GLN A 24 -0.02 11.09 7.09
N HIS A 25 0.14 10.04 7.91
CA HIS A 25 -0.38 10.04 9.27
C HIS A 25 0.46 10.88 10.25
N GLN A 26 1.79 10.94 10.08
CA GLN A 26 2.70 11.65 10.98
C GLN A 26 2.78 13.17 10.76
N THR A 27 2.36 13.70 9.61
CA THR A 27 2.42 15.15 9.38
C THR A 27 1.42 15.92 10.25
N PRO A 28 1.85 16.80 11.19
CA PRO A 28 0.94 17.68 11.90
C PRO A 28 0.61 18.88 11.00
N LYS A 29 -0.30 18.70 10.04
CA LYS A 29 -0.73 19.83 9.20
C LYS A 29 -1.92 20.53 9.85
N LYS A 30 -1.65 21.72 10.41
CA LYS A 30 -2.62 22.82 10.50
C LYS A 30 -3.37 22.87 9.16
N VAL A 31 -4.63 22.47 9.11
CA VAL A 31 -5.69 22.93 8.19
C VAL A 31 -6.93 22.08 8.47
N SER A 32 -7.89 22.73 9.12
CA SER A 32 -9.35 22.61 8.90
C SER A 32 -10.08 21.32 9.26
N LYS A 33 -10.96 21.49 10.26
CA LYS A 33 -12.13 20.66 10.60
C LYS A 33 -13.01 20.40 9.36
N LYS A 34 -12.65 19.40 8.56
CA LYS A 34 -13.50 18.57 7.68
C LYS A 34 -12.54 17.81 6.78
N ARG A 35 -12.58 16.47 6.85
CA ARG A 35 -12.35 15.49 5.76
C ARG A 35 -11.50 14.28 6.20
N PRO A 36 -12.12 13.29 6.86
CA PRO A 36 -11.60 11.91 6.82
C PRO A 36 -11.60 11.33 5.40
N ASP A 37 -12.45 11.84 4.50
CA ASP A 37 -12.62 11.33 3.14
C ASP A 37 -11.41 11.63 2.23
N SER A 38 -10.91 12.88 2.22
CA SER A 38 -9.87 13.30 1.27
C SER A 38 -8.49 12.67 1.51
N THR A 39 -8.07 12.44 2.75
CA THR A 39 -6.78 11.75 3.01
C THR A 39 -6.85 10.29 2.56
N ARG A 40 -8.00 9.64 2.80
CA ARG A 40 -8.23 8.27 2.35
C ARG A 40 -8.28 8.21 0.82
N ASP A 41 -8.98 9.13 0.16
CA ASP A 41 -8.99 9.24 -1.30
C ASP A 41 -7.59 9.43 -1.88
N LEU A 42 -6.75 10.26 -1.25
CA LEU A 42 -5.38 10.48 -1.68
C LEU A 42 -4.53 9.22 -1.55
N ILE A 43 -4.66 8.49 -0.43
CA ILE A 43 -4.00 7.19 -0.25
C ILE A 43 -4.48 6.20 -1.31
N VAL A 44 -5.78 6.12 -1.54
CA VAL A 44 -6.40 5.19 -2.51
C VAL A 44 -5.95 5.49 -3.94
N ARG A 45 -5.94 6.76 -4.34
CA ARG A 45 -5.45 7.19 -5.66
C ARG A 45 -3.97 6.85 -5.82
N HIS A 46 -3.15 7.25 -4.86
CA HIS A 46 -1.71 6.97 -4.90
C HIS A 46 -1.40 5.46 -4.99
N VAL A 47 -2.06 4.65 -4.16
CA VAL A 47 -1.96 3.18 -4.21
C VAL A 47 -2.38 2.64 -5.57
N SER A 48 -3.48 3.14 -6.14
CA SER A 48 -3.98 2.68 -7.43
C SER A 48 -3.03 3.03 -8.58
N ASP A 49 -2.47 4.24 -8.57
CA ASP A 49 -1.55 4.71 -9.60
C ASP A 49 -0.25 3.91 -9.58
N GLN A 50 0.32 3.70 -8.39
CA GLN A 50 1.55 2.92 -8.21
C GLN A 50 1.37 1.45 -8.60
N VAL A 51 0.24 0.84 -8.23
CA VAL A 51 -0.08 -0.54 -8.64
C VAL A 51 -0.30 -0.63 -10.16
N ALA A 52 -0.98 0.35 -10.76
CA ALA A 52 -1.22 0.39 -12.20
C ALA A 52 0.09 0.54 -12.98
N GLU A 53 1.01 1.40 -12.52
CA GLU A 53 2.34 1.54 -13.10
C GLU A 53 3.15 0.24 -12.95
N PHE A 54 3.13 -0.37 -11.76
CA PHE A 54 3.80 -1.65 -11.53
C PHE A 54 3.28 -2.76 -12.44
N LYS A 55 1.96 -2.84 -12.68
CA LYS A 55 1.34 -3.81 -13.61
C LYS A 55 1.77 -3.63 -15.06
N ARG A 56 2.26 -2.45 -15.47
CA ARG A 56 2.81 -2.20 -16.82
C ARG A 56 4.21 -2.78 -16.98
N SER A 57 5.00 -2.79 -15.92
CA SER A 57 6.38 -3.27 -15.91
C SER A 57 6.50 -4.74 -15.53
N GLU A 58 5.61 -5.23 -14.65
CA GLU A 58 5.70 -6.54 -14.01
C GLU A 58 4.32 -7.22 -13.94
N ARG A 59 4.25 -8.54 -14.23
CA ARG A 59 3.03 -9.31 -13.96
C ARG A 59 2.88 -9.56 -12.45
N LEU A 60 1.80 -9.04 -11.87
CA LEU A 60 1.34 -9.41 -10.53
C LEU A 60 0.57 -10.73 -10.60
N ASN A 61 1.24 -11.85 -10.31
CA ASN A 61 0.58 -13.13 -10.06
C ASN A 61 0.05 -13.20 -8.62
N ILE A 62 -0.77 -14.21 -8.31
CA ILE A 62 -1.40 -14.38 -6.99
C ILE A 62 -0.36 -14.37 -5.86
N TYR A 63 0.80 -15.01 -6.06
CA TYR A 63 1.88 -15.04 -5.10
C TYR A 63 2.46 -13.65 -4.82
N LYS A 64 2.73 -12.85 -5.87
CA LYS A 64 3.18 -11.46 -5.75
C LYS A 64 2.14 -10.57 -5.07
N ILE A 65 0.85 -10.76 -5.36
CA ILE A 65 -0.23 -10.02 -4.69
C ILE A 65 -0.27 -10.34 -3.19
N ALA A 66 -0.15 -11.62 -2.82
CA ALA A 66 -0.07 -12.01 -1.41
C ALA A 66 1.18 -11.42 -0.73
N GLN A 67 2.33 -11.47 -1.41
CA GLN A 67 3.57 -10.90 -0.89
C GLN A 67 3.47 -9.38 -0.69
N LEU A 68 2.84 -8.65 -1.63
CA LEU A 68 2.59 -7.21 -1.54
C LEU A 68 1.76 -6.88 -0.31
N GLY A 69 0.62 -7.56 -0.13
CA GLY A 69 -0.24 -7.36 1.03
C GLY A 69 0.45 -7.68 2.35
N ASN A 70 1.23 -8.76 2.40
CA ASN A 70 1.91 -9.17 3.63
C ASN A 70 2.97 -8.14 4.05
N VAL A 71 3.81 -7.68 3.12
CA VAL A 71 4.84 -6.66 3.38
C VAL A 71 4.20 -5.36 3.83
N PHE A 72 3.19 -4.89 3.11
CA PHE A 72 2.46 -3.67 3.43
C PHE A 72 1.83 -3.74 4.84
N LYS A 73 1.14 -4.85 5.14
CA LYS A 73 0.49 -5.10 6.43
C LYS A 73 1.50 -5.06 7.59
N TRP A 74 2.59 -5.82 7.49
CA TRP A 74 3.60 -5.86 8.54
C TRP A 74 4.24 -4.50 8.77
N ARG A 75 4.56 -3.78 7.69
CA ARG A 75 5.16 -2.46 7.78
C ARG A 75 4.27 -1.44 8.52
N LEU A 76 2.96 -1.48 8.31
CA LEU A 76 2.01 -0.64 9.05
C LEU A 76 1.89 -1.06 10.53
N LYS A 77 1.87 -2.37 10.83
CA LYS A 77 1.87 -2.87 12.21
C LYS A 77 3.13 -2.44 12.96
N GLU A 78 4.30 -2.54 12.34
CA GLU A 78 5.57 -2.09 12.91
C GLU A 78 5.59 -0.58 13.19
N ALA A 79 4.81 0.20 12.44
CA ALA A 79 4.63 1.63 12.67
C ALA A 79 3.58 1.96 13.76
N GLY A 80 2.97 0.95 14.39
CA GLY A 80 2.04 1.12 15.52
C GLY A 80 0.60 1.42 15.11
N PHE A 81 0.19 1.09 13.89
CA PHE A 81 -1.19 1.28 13.44
C PHE A 81 -2.10 0.20 14.02
N GLU A 82 -3.34 0.58 14.37
CA GLU A 82 -4.38 -0.32 14.86
C GLU A 82 -4.73 -1.42 13.85
N ASP A 83 -4.93 -2.65 14.34
CA ASP A 83 -5.11 -3.84 13.52
C ASP A 83 -6.29 -3.71 12.54
N GLU A 84 -7.42 -3.17 12.98
CA GLU A 84 -8.60 -2.97 12.13
C GLU A 84 -8.32 -2.02 10.96
N TYR A 85 -7.53 -0.97 11.21
CA TYR A 85 -7.17 0.00 10.19
C TYR A 85 -6.15 -0.58 9.21
N VAL A 86 -5.19 -1.35 9.70
CA VAL A 86 -4.23 -2.08 8.85
C VAL A 86 -4.93 -3.08 7.94
N GLU A 87 -5.88 -3.86 8.47
CA GLU A 87 -6.65 -4.82 7.66
C GLU A 87 -7.49 -4.12 6.59
N ALA A 88 -8.15 -3.01 6.94
CA ALA A 88 -8.95 -2.25 5.99
C ALA A 88 -8.11 -1.69 4.83
N LEU A 89 -6.93 -1.13 5.11
CA LEU A 89 -6.02 -0.63 4.08
C LEU A 89 -5.40 -1.75 3.25
N THR A 90 -5.01 -2.85 3.89
CA THR A 90 -4.45 -4.01 3.19
C THR A 90 -5.48 -4.63 2.24
N THR A 91 -6.73 -4.76 2.68
CA THR A 91 -7.83 -5.26 1.84
C THR A 91 -8.08 -4.35 0.64
N LEU A 92 -8.02 -3.03 0.84
CA LEU A 92 -8.15 -2.07 -0.24
C LEU A 92 -7.03 -2.22 -1.26
N LEU A 93 -5.78 -2.31 -0.80
CA LEU A 93 -4.60 -2.53 -1.64
C LEU A 93 -4.76 -3.80 -2.48
N LEU A 94 -5.13 -4.92 -1.85
CA LEU A 94 -5.30 -6.20 -2.53
C LEU A 94 -6.43 -6.18 -3.56
N THR A 95 -7.53 -5.47 -3.27
CA THR A 95 -8.65 -5.28 -4.21
C THR A 95 -8.19 -4.54 -5.47
N ARG A 96 -7.28 -3.57 -5.34
CA ARG A 96 -6.73 -2.80 -6.49
C ARG A 96 -5.61 -3.53 -7.24
N ALA A 97 -4.92 -4.44 -6.57
CA ALA A 97 -3.83 -5.24 -7.15
C ALA A 97 -4.32 -6.41 -8.03
N ARG A 98 -5.57 -6.86 -7.83
CA ARG A 98 -6.21 -7.91 -8.64
C ARG A 98 -6.43 -7.50 -10.09
#